data_AF-A0A2A5HID0-F1
#
_entry.id   AF-A0A2A5HID0-F1
#
_cell.length_a   1.000
_cell.length_b   1.000
_cell.length_c   1.000
_cell.angle_alpha   90.00
_cell.angle_beta   90.00
_cell.angle_gamma   90.00
#
_symmetry.space_group_name_H-M   'P 1'
#
loop_
_entity.id
_entity.type
_entity.pdbx_description
1 polymer ?
#
loop_
_entity_poly.entity_id
_entity_poly.type
_entity_poly.pdbx_seq_one_letter_code
_entity_poly.pdbx_strand_id
1 'polypeptide(L)'
;MISHPNWGFLEVGTVCCDNLTDSQIASNKKEALTRYKSRKSRFLKSKRWKFEDNKYSIKQSLFDIQIIKLEESNFQLTIHKLKSNIKYKSLDSAKEAAFDTIESGSLYEYLDKHGLKYRTKKKK
;
A
#
# COMPACT_ATOMS: atom_id res chain seq x y z
N MET A 1 20.07 -52.53 15.38
CA MET A 1 19.75 -51.69 16.55
C MET A 1 20.25 -50.29 16.28
N ILE A 2 19.35 -49.34 16.14
CA ILE A 2 19.71 -47.92 16.04
C ILE A 2 18.92 -47.23 17.15
N SER A 3 19.63 -46.76 18.16
CA SER A 3 19.13 -45.98 19.28
C SER A 3 19.72 -44.58 19.17
N HIS A 4 18.88 -43.55 19.29
CA HIS A 4 19.33 -42.18 19.48
C HIS A 4 18.77 -41.67 20.81
N PRO A 5 19.62 -41.36 21.81
CA PRO A 5 19.19 -40.67 23.00
C PRO A 5 19.18 -39.16 22.73
N ASN A 6 18.21 -38.46 23.32
CA ASN A 6 18.10 -37.00 23.39
C ASN A 6 17.26 -36.32 22.29
N TRP A 7 15.94 -36.53 22.31
CA TRP A 7 15.00 -35.51 21.87
C TRP A 7 14.62 -34.67 23.10
N GLY A 8 15.22 -33.48 23.18
CA GLY A 8 14.72 -32.43 24.07
C GLY A 8 13.27 -32.10 23.69
N PHE A 9 12.45 -31.88 24.71
CA PHE A 9 11.05 -31.46 24.59
C PHE A 9 10.88 -30.37 23.53
N LEU A 10 10.11 -30.66 22.48
CA LEU A 10 9.46 -29.64 21.68
C LEU A 10 8.00 -29.60 22.12
N GLU A 11 7.68 -28.64 22.98
CA GLU A 11 6.30 -28.27 23.28
C GLU A 11 5.59 -27.92 21.97
N VAL A 12 4.67 -28.81 21.58
CA VAL A 12 3.67 -28.58 20.56
C VAL A 12 2.59 -27.63 21.12
N GLY A 13 2.85 -26.33 21.03
CA GLY A 13 1.82 -25.31 20.93
C GLY A 13 1.71 -24.90 19.47
N THR A 14 0.58 -24.84 18.79
CA THR A 14 -0.81 -24.76 19.22
C THR A 14 -1.69 -25.20 18.05
N VAL A 15 -2.84 -25.78 18.39
CA VAL A 15 -3.95 -26.10 17.49
C VAL A 15 -4.30 -24.88 16.60
N CYS A 16 -4.34 -25.09 15.29
CA CYS A 16 -5.19 -24.30 14.41
C CYS A 16 -5.92 -25.27 13.48
N CYS A 17 -7.03 -25.79 14.02
CA CYS A 17 -8.17 -26.20 13.24
C CYS A 17 -8.44 -25.18 12.12
N ASP A 18 -8.60 -25.66 10.90
CA ASP A 18 -9.69 -25.23 10.02
C ASP A 18 -9.86 -26.30 8.93
N ASN A 19 -10.30 -27.47 9.37
CA ASN A 19 -11.13 -28.32 8.52
C ASN A 19 -12.53 -27.71 8.58
N LEU A 20 -12.88 -26.84 7.62
CA LEU A 20 -14.25 -26.56 7.20
C LEU A 20 -14.25 -25.61 5.99
N THR A 21 -14.52 -26.18 4.81
CA THR A 21 -15.05 -25.55 3.59
C THR A 21 -14.08 -24.70 2.72
N ASP A 22 -13.78 -25.20 1.51
CA ASP A 22 -13.20 -24.49 0.35
C ASP A 22 -11.80 -23.84 0.52
N SER A 23 -10.79 -24.68 0.81
CA SER A 23 -9.43 -24.25 1.13
C SER A 23 -8.70 -23.44 0.04
N GLN A 24 -9.07 -23.52 -1.24
CA GLN A 24 -8.42 -22.73 -2.29
C GLN A 24 -8.96 -21.30 -2.40
N ILE A 25 -10.28 -21.10 -2.32
CA ILE A 25 -10.90 -19.77 -2.46
C ILE A 25 -10.62 -18.93 -1.20
N ALA A 26 -10.69 -19.56 -0.01
CA ALA A 26 -10.36 -18.91 1.26
C ALA A 26 -8.86 -18.58 1.35
N SER A 27 -7.96 -19.48 0.93
CA SER A 27 -6.52 -19.24 0.91
C SER A 27 -6.13 -18.12 -0.04
N ASN A 28 -6.63 -18.12 -1.28
CA ASN A 28 -6.34 -17.08 -2.27
C ASN A 28 -6.80 -15.69 -1.81
N LYS A 29 -7.99 -15.59 -1.20
CA LYS A 29 -8.51 -14.34 -0.64
C LYS A 29 -7.65 -13.84 0.54
N LYS A 30 -7.27 -14.74 1.44
CA LYS A 30 -6.41 -14.41 2.60
C LYS A 30 -5.02 -13.98 2.16
N GLU A 31 -4.45 -14.66 1.19
CA GLU A 31 -3.13 -14.33 0.64
C GLU A 31 -3.16 -12.99 -0.09
N ALA A 32 -4.16 -12.74 -0.95
CA ALA A 32 -4.32 -11.45 -1.63
C ALA A 32 -4.47 -10.29 -0.64
N LEU A 33 -5.28 -10.45 0.41
CA LEU A 33 -5.45 -9.45 1.45
C LEU A 33 -4.14 -9.20 2.22
N THR A 34 -3.38 -10.26 2.52
CA THR A 34 -2.08 -10.15 3.20
C THR A 34 -1.10 -9.37 2.32
N ARG A 35 -0.97 -9.74 1.04
CA ARG A 35 -0.11 -9.03 0.07
C ARG A 35 -0.50 -7.56 -0.06
N TYR A 36 -1.79 -7.25 -0.10
CA TYR A 36 -2.31 -5.88 -0.12
C TYR A 36 -1.86 -5.09 1.11
N LYS A 37 -2.13 -5.61 2.31
CA LYS A 37 -1.73 -4.99 3.59
C LYS A 37 -0.21 -4.79 3.68
N SER A 38 0.58 -5.78 3.25
CA SER A 38 2.04 -5.67 3.23
C SER A 38 2.55 -4.60 2.24
N ARG A 39 1.91 -4.43 1.08
CA ARG A 39 2.25 -3.35 0.14
C ARG A 39 1.86 -1.98 0.70
N LYS A 40 0.66 -1.84 1.27
CA LYS A 40 0.19 -0.63 1.94
C LYS A 40 1.13 -0.20 3.07
N SER A 41 1.46 -1.11 3.97
CA SER A 41 2.39 -0.86 5.09
C SER A 41 3.77 -0.38 4.60
N ARG A 42 4.33 -1.04 3.57
CA ARG A 42 5.60 -0.61 2.97
C ARG A 42 5.53 0.78 2.33
N PHE A 43 4.42 1.13 1.71
CA PHE A 43 4.20 2.45 1.10
C PHE A 43 4.12 3.56 2.17
N LEU A 44 3.36 3.33 3.25
CA LEU A 44 3.21 4.28 4.36
C LEU A 44 4.53 4.59 5.05
N LYS A 45 5.31 3.54 5.34
CA LYS A 45 6.60 3.60 6.05
C LYS A 45 7.80 3.84 5.13
N SER A 46 7.57 4.14 3.86
CA SER A 46 8.65 4.25 2.89
C SER A 46 9.58 5.42 3.21
N LYS A 47 10.88 5.16 3.32
CA LYS A 47 11.92 6.21 3.44
C LYS A 47 12.05 7.08 2.18
N ARG A 48 11.38 6.70 1.09
CA ARG A 48 11.36 7.46 -0.17
C ARG A 48 10.44 8.68 -0.11
N TRP A 49 9.59 8.78 0.91
CA TRP A 49 8.86 10.00 1.20
C TRP A 49 9.83 11.11 1.56
N LYS A 50 9.83 12.17 0.77
CA LYS A 50 10.58 13.40 1.03
C LYS A 50 9.63 14.43 1.62
N PHE A 51 10.10 15.23 2.57
CA PHE A 51 9.34 16.34 3.13
C PHE A 51 10.09 17.64 2.84
N GLU A 52 9.50 18.49 2.01
CA GLU A 52 10.06 19.77 1.54
C GLU A 52 8.91 20.78 1.47
N ASP A 53 9.10 22.02 1.90
CA ASP A 53 8.10 23.12 1.83
C ASP A 53 6.68 22.74 2.31
N ASN A 54 6.56 22.15 3.51
CA ASN A 54 5.28 21.67 4.07
C ASN A 54 4.54 20.63 3.23
N LYS A 55 5.27 19.93 2.36
CA LYS A 55 4.71 18.96 1.43
C LYS A 55 5.50 17.66 1.48
N TYR A 56 4.78 16.57 1.63
CA TYR A 56 5.32 15.24 1.49
C TYR A 56 5.23 14.83 0.03
N SER A 57 6.32 14.35 -0.56
CA SER A 57 6.33 13.85 -1.92
C SER A 57 6.96 12.48 -2.02
N ILE A 58 6.43 11.66 -2.91
CA ILE A 58 7.03 10.37 -3.27
C ILE A 58 6.75 10.11 -4.75
N LYS A 59 7.74 9.52 -5.41
CA LYS A 59 7.58 8.99 -6.75
C LYS A 59 7.39 7.48 -6.66
N GLN A 60 6.21 6.99 -7.02
CA GLN A 60 5.90 5.57 -6.98
C GLN A 60 5.47 5.09 -8.37
N SER A 61 6.31 4.23 -8.97
CA SER A 61 6.13 3.77 -10.35
C SER A 61 6.02 4.97 -11.32
N LEU A 62 4.88 5.12 -11.99
CA LEU A 62 4.58 6.19 -12.95
C LEU A 62 4.00 7.44 -12.29
N PHE A 63 3.70 7.40 -10.99
CA PHE A 63 2.95 8.44 -10.30
C PHE A 63 3.86 9.32 -9.43
N ASP A 64 3.69 10.63 -9.60
CA ASP A 64 4.28 11.63 -8.71
C ASP A 64 3.21 12.04 -7.69
N ILE A 65 3.37 11.59 -6.45
CA ILE A 65 2.38 11.74 -5.39
C ILE A 65 2.88 12.82 -4.44
N GLN A 66 1.97 13.69 -4.04
CA GLN A 66 2.24 14.88 -3.25
C GLN A 66 1.14 15.05 -2.21
N ILE A 67 1.50 15.30 -0.96
CA ILE A 67 0.57 15.56 0.13
C ILE A 67 0.96 16.91 0.73
N ILE A 68 0.14 17.91 0.51
CA ILE A 68 0.37 19.28 0.99
C ILE A 68 -0.29 19.41 2.35
N LYS A 69 0.43 19.91 3.35
CA LYS A 69 -0.14 20.32 4.64
C LYS A 69 -0.71 21.73 4.47
N LEU A 70 -2.04 21.87 4.56
CA LEU A 70 -2.73 23.16 4.40
C LEU A 70 -2.80 23.94 5.71
N GLU A 71 -3.18 23.27 6.79
CA GLU A 71 -3.36 23.84 8.14
C GLU A 71 -2.80 22.85 9.19
N GLU A 72 -2.92 23.17 10.49
CA GLU A 72 -2.39 22.34 11.58
C GLU A 72 -2.79 20.86 11.48
N SER A 73 -3.99 20.56 10.98
CA SER A 73 -4.55 19.20 10.92
C SER A 73 -5.14 18.81 9.57
N ASN A 74 -4.94 19.59 8.50
CA ASN A 74 -5.53 19.29 7.19
C ASN A 74 -4.46 18.99 6.15
N PHE A 75 -4.59 17.83 5.50
CA PHE A 75 -3.74 17.36 4.43
C PHE A 75 -4.53 17.23 3.13
N GLN A 76 -3.95 17.69 2.03
CA GLN A 76 -4.52 17.53 0.70
C GLN A 76 -3.62 16.66 -0.16
N LEU A 77 -4.20 15.61 -0.74
CA LEU A 77 -3.51 14.73 -1.67
C LEU A 77 -3.53 15.36 -3.06
N THR A 78 -2.41 15.27 -3.77
CA THR A 78 -2.27 15.68 -5.16
C THR A 78 -1.47 14.61 -5.88
N ILE A 79 -1.96 14.15 -7.02
CA ILE A 79 -1.26 13.20 -7.87
C ILE A 79 -0.99 13.86 -9.22
N HIS A 80 0.29 14.00 -9.56
CA HIS A 80 0.80 14.86 -10.62
C HIS A 80 0.31 16.32 -10.49
N LYS A 81 -0.81 16.66 -11.12
CA LYS A 81 -1.44 17.99 -11.12
C LYS A 81 -2.90 17.95 -10.64
N LEU A 82 -3.41 16.76 -10.33
CA LEU A 82 -4.80 16.58 -9.90
C LEU A 82 -4.85 16.59 -8.38
N LYS A 83 -5.59 17.56 -7.84
CA LYS A 83 -5.81 17.71 -6.40
C LYS A 83 -7.00 16.85 -5.98
N SER A 84 -6.91 16.23 -4.81
CA SER A 84 -8.07 15.61 -4.17
C SER A 84 -9.03 16.69 -3.69
N ASN A 85 -10.32 16.48 -3.89
CA ASN A 85 -11.37 17.27 -3.25
C ASN A 85 -11.51 16.92 -1.76
N ILE A 86 -11.06 15.73 -1.37
CA ILE A 86 -11.10 15.26 0.01
C ILE A 86 -9.91 15.86 0.78
N LYS A 87 -10.21 16.40 1.97
CA LYS A 87 -9.22 16.81 2.97
C LYS A 87 -9.06 15.69 3.99
N TYR A 88 -7.82 15.33 4.30
CA TYR A 88 -7.49 14.28 5.25
C TYR A 88 -7.02 14.89 6.57
N LYS A 89 -7.46 14.30 7.68
CA LYS A 89 -7.09 14.78 9.03
C LYS A 89 -5.67 14.39 9.47
N SER A 90 -5.10 13.37 8.82
CA SER A 90 -3.78 12.86 9.15
C SER A 90 -2.97 12.56 7.89
N LEU A 91 -1.65 12.65 8.02
CA LEU A 91 -0.72 12.28 6.97
C LEU A 91 -0.91 10.82 6.54
N ASP A 92 -1.06 9.92 7.51
CA ASP A 92 -1.24 8.50 7.23
C ASP A 92 -2.53 8.25 6.44
N SER A 93 -3.65 8.87 6.82
CA SER A 93 -4.90 8.75 6.06
C SER A 93 -4.76 9.25 4.61
N ALA A 94 -4.04 10.35 4.39
CA ALA A 94 -3.75 10.84 3.04
C ALA A 94 -2.87 9.88 2.23
N LYS A 95 -1.85 9.28 2.86
CA LYS A 95 -1.00 8.28 2.21
C LYS A 95 -1.77 6.98 1.92
N GLU A 96 -2.65 6.56 2.81
CA GLU A 96 -3.51 5.40 2.60
C GLU A 96 -4.41 5.59 1.39
N ALA A 97 -5.11 6.74 1.32
CA ALA A 97 -5.95 7.05 0.18
C ALA A 97 -5.16 7.15 -1.14
N ALA A 98 -3.93 7.69 -1.09
CA ALA A 98 -3.03 7.70 -2.25
C ALA A 98 -2.69 6.27 -2.72
N PHE A 99 -2.42 5.36 -1.79
CA PHE A 99 -2.14 3.97 -2.12
C PHE A 99 -3.37 3.27 -2.71
N ASP A 100 -4.52 3.41 -2.04
CA ASP A 100 -5.76 2.74 -2.43
C ASP A 100 -6.22 3.21 -3.83
N THR A 101 -6.07 4.49 -4.16
CA THR A 101 -6.38 5.04 -5.51
C THR A 101 -5.44 4.58 -6.62
N ILE A 102 -4.18 4.28 -6.28
CA ILE A 102 -3.21 3.74 -7.24
C ILE A 102 -3.51 2.26 -7.50
N GLU A 103 -3.84 1.50 -6.45
CA GLU A 103 -4.15 0.08 -6.56
C GLU A 103 -5.51 -0.21 -7.16
N SER A 104 -6.52 0.65 -6.95
CA SER A 104 -7.85 0.50 -7.55
C SER A 104 -7.83 0.59 -9.07
N GLY A 105 -6.80 1.20 -9.66
CA GLY A 105 -6.69 1.44 -11.10
C GLY A 105 -7.58 2.56 -11.64
N SER A 106 -8.55 3.05 -10.85
CA SER A 106 -9.43 4.17 -11.22
C SER A 106 -8.66 5.46 -11.51
N LEU A 107 -7.46 5.61 -10.94
CA LEU A 107 -6.59 6.75 -11.20
C LEU A 107 -6.11 6.80 -12.66
N TYR A 108 -5.88 5.65 -13.32
CA TYR A 108 -5.45 5.62 -14.72
C TYR A 108 -6.52 6.24 -15.62
N GLU A 109 -7.77 5.81 -15.47
CA GLU A 109 -8.92 6.33 -16.22
C GLU A 109 -9.11 7.83 -15.97
N TYR A 110 -8.95 8.27 -14.72
CA TYR A 110 -9.08 9.68 -14.37
C TYR A 110 -7.96 10.53 -15.00
N LEU A 111 -6.72 10.04 -15.00
CA LEU A 111 -5.59 10.73 -15.64
C LEU A 111 -5.72 10.78 -17.16
N ASP A 112 -6.19 9.69 -17.78
CA ASP A 112 -6.43 9.62 -19.22
C ASP A 112 -7.55 10.59 -19.63
N LYS A 113 -8.65 10.66 -18.86
CA LYS A 113 -9.73 11.64 -19.08
C LYS A 113 -9.25 13.09 -18.97
N HIS A 114 -8.30 13.36 -18.08
CA HIS A 114 -7.71 14.69 -17.91
C HIS A 114 -6.48 14.94 -18.81
N GLY A 115 -6.17 14.03 -19.74
CA GLY A 115 -5.11 14.20 -20.74
C GLY A 115 -3.68 14.27 -20.15
N LEU A 116 -3.48 13.76 -18.93
CA LEU A 116 -2.19 13.84 -18.26
C LEU A 116 -1.25 12.74 -18.76
N LYS A 117 -0.10 13.14 -19.28
CA LYS A 117 0.96 12.23 -19.70
C LYS A 117 1.71 11.68 -18.47
N TYR A 118 1.18 10.64 -17.83
CA TYR A 118 1.86 9.92 -16.74
C TYR A 118 2.80 8.82 -17.26
N ARG A 119 2.55 8.29 -18.47
CA ARG A 119 3.49 7.42 -19.18
C ARG A 119 4.51 8.28 -19.92
N THR A 120 5.69 8.48 -19.33
CA THR A 120 6.84 8.94 -20.10
C THR A 120 7.23 7.80 -21.05
N LYS A 121 6.90 7.93 -22.35
CA LYS A 121 7.47 7.05 -23.38
C LYS A 121 9.00 7.18 -23.23
N LYS A 122 9.68 6.10 -22.82
CA LYS A 122 11.14 6.02 -22.97
C LYS A 122 11.42 6.32 -24.45
N LYS A 123 12.01 7.48 -24.75
CA LYS A 123 12.67 7.68 -26.04
C LYS A 123 13.79 6.65 -26.07
N LYS A 124 13.67 5.70 -26.99
CA LYS A 124 14.72 4.75 -27.32
C LYS A 124 15.70 5.43 -28.26
#